data_AF-A0A6J4KBR3-F1
#
_entry.id   AF-A0A6J4KBR3-F1
#
_cell.length_a   1.000
_cell.length_b   1.000
_cell.length_c   1.000
_cell.angle_alpha   90.00
_cell.angle_beta   90.00
_cell.angle_gamma   90.00
#
_symmetry.space_group_name_H-M   'P 1'
#
loop_
_entity.id
_entity.type
_entity.pdbx_description
1 polymer ?
#
loop_
_entity_poly.entity_id
_entity_poly.type
_entity_poly.pdbx_seq_one_letter_code
_entity_poly.pdbx_strand_id
1 'polypeptide(L)'
;MAMHLFSTPVQCTQCGTVVNDPTVDRCPNCSALLRERRTPHRVAGVEQRYGSLRILLSVLRFFGIITVAVGLLVFFLGTGGGTGELPPLAGLSILLGSLLSAISLFAIAGMFSVLIDIEENTRASFRVQQMLLDAAQGKQPRAATTPPVAETTT
;
A
#
# COMPACT_ATOMS: atom_id res chain seq x y z
N MET A 1 -6.93 28.20 14.77
CA MET A 1 -7.44 27.18 15.71
C MET A 1 -7.20 25.81 15.09
N ALA A 2 -6.08 25.18 15.44
CA ALA A 2 -5.73 23.83 15.00
C ALA A 2 -6.09 22.86 16.14
N MET A 3 -7.13 22.04 15.95
CA MET A 3 -7.44 20.95 16.87
C MET A 3 -6.42 19.83 16.62
N HIS A 4 -5.35 19.79 17.41
CA HIS A 4 -4.42 18.66 17.41
C HIS A 4 -5.10 17.47 18.10
N LEU A 5 -5.58 16.57 17.25
CA LEU A 5 -5.99 15.21 17.59
C LEU A 5 -4.84 14.50 18.32
N PHE A 6 -5.14 14.04 19.54
CA PHE A 6 -4.39 13.03 20.31
C PHE A 6 -2.87 13.23 20.36
N SER A 7 -2.40 14.03 21.34
CA SER A 7 -1.00 14.07 21.77
C SER A 7 -0.60 12.71 22.34
N THR A 8 -0.11 11.81 21.49
CA THR A 8 0.45 10.55 21.95
C THR A 8 1.73 10.84 22.75
N PRO A 9 1.84 10.37 24.00
CA PRO A 9 3.01 10.64 24.84
C PRO A 9 4.29 10.09 24.21
N VAL A 10 5.34 10.92 24.15
CA VAL A 10 6.65 10.53 23.59
C VAL A 10 7.58 10.14 24.73
N GLN A 11 8.12 8.91 24.69
CA GLN A 11 9.07 8.44 25.69
C GLN A 11 10.51 8.68 25.23
N CYS A 12 11.33 9.32 26.06
CA CYS A 12 12.74 9.49 25.79
C CYS A 12 13.47 8.14 25.83
N THR A 13 14.23 7.81 24.80
CA THR A 13 14.95 6.54 24.69
C THR A 13 16.16 6.44 25.61
N GLN A 14 16.70 7.56 26.11
CA GLN A 14 17.87 7.55 26.98
C GLN A 14 17.52 7.47 28.46
N CYS A 15 16.55 8.26 28.93
CA CYS A 15 16.21 8.33 30.35
C CYS A 15 14.84 7.73 30.69
N GLY A 16 14.07 7.27 29.70
CA GLY A 16 12.76 6.65 29.90
C GLY A 16 11.65 7.62 30.33
N THR A 17 11.93 8.92 30.48
CA THR A 17 10.93 9.92 30.87
C THR A 17 9.89 10.09 29.76
N VAL A 18 8.62 10.11 30.15
CA VAL A 18 7.50 10.35 29.24
C VAL A 18 7.21 11.85 29.19
N VAL A 19 7.21 12.43 27.99
CA VAL A 19 6.92 13.83 27.73
C VAL A 19 5.57 13.91 27.02
N ASN A 20 4.60 14.60 27.64
CA ASN A 20 3.23 14.75 27.13
C ASN A 20 3.07 15.97 26.21
N ASP A 21 4.06 16.86 26.19
CA ASP A 21 4.01 18.10 25.41
C ASP A 21 4.60 17.87 24.00
N PRO A 22 3.78 17.96 22.93
CA PRO A 22 4.23 17.73 21.56
C PRO A 22 5.07 18.89 20.99
N THR A 23 5.18 20.02 21.70
CA THR A 23 5.96 21.18 21.24
C THR A 23 7.43 21.09 21.60
N VAL A 24 7.82 20.09 22.38
CA VAL A 24 9.16 19.97 22.96
C VAL A 24 9.98 18.93 22.19
N ASP A 25 11.03 19.37 21.50
CA ASP A 25 11.91 18.48 20.70
C ASP A 25 12.96 17.73 21.53
N ARG A 26 13.24 18.19 22.75
CA ARG A 26 14.31 17.66 23.62
C ARG A 26 13.77 17.23 24.96
N CYS A 27 14.24 16.10 25.45
CA CYS A 27 13.88 15.65 26.79
C CYS A 27 14.30 16.69 27.84
N PRO A 28 13.41 17.13 28.74
CA PRO A 28 13.74 18.11 29.77
C PRO A 28 14.76 17.58 30.80
N ASN A 29 14.86 16.25 30.94
CA ASN A 29 15.72 15.63 31.95
C ASN A 29 17.14 15.34 31.43
N CYS A 30 17.29 14.87 30.20
CA CYS A 30 18.59 14.45 29.66
C CYS A 30 19.01 15.21 28.40
N SER A 31 18.22 16.17 27.91
CA SER A 31 18.44 16.95 26.68
C SER A 31 18.55 16.15 25.38
N ALA A 32 18.42 14.81 25.44
CA ALA A 32 18.41 13.96 24.26
C ALA A 32 17.22 14.30 23.34
N LEU A 33 17.46 14.25 22.03
CA LEU A 33 16.43 14.43 21.02
C LEU A 33 15.33 13.39 21.21
N LEU A 34 14.10 13.86 21.39
CA LEU A 34 12.92 13.01 21.43
C LEU A 34 12.69 12.48 20.02
N ARG A 35 13.22 11.29 19.73
CA ARG A 35 12.91 10.57 18.50
C ARG A 35 11.43 10.21 18.56
N GLU A 36 10.62 11.00 17.86
CA GLU A 36 9.24 10.70 17.57
C GLU A 36 9.16 9.22 17.21
N ARG A 37 8.34 8.47 17.95
CA ARG A 37 8.10 7.06 17.70
C ARG A 37 7.25 6.98 16.44
N ARG A 38 7.82 7.39 15.28
CA ARG A 38 7.30 7.06 13.95
C ARG A 38 6.97 5.58 14.06
N THR A 39 5.68 5.31 13.95
CA THR A 39 5.08 3.99 14.01
C THR A 39 6.05 2.98 13.43
N PRO A 40 6.38 1.91 14.18
CA PRO A 40 7.49 1.05 13.81
C PRO A 40 7.30 0.60 12.36
N HIS A 41 8.25 0.97 11.49
CA HIS A 41 8.39 0.49 10.11
C HIS A 41 8.51 -1.06 10.02
N ARG A 42 8.33 -1.79 11.12
CA ARG A 42 8.19 -3.25 11.18
C ARG A 42 6.73 -3.68 10.98
N VAL A 43 6.20 -3.37 9.80
CA VAL A 43 5.17 -4.19 9.13
C VAL A 43 5.80 -4.90 7.92
N ALA A 44 7.14 -4.97 7.86
CA ALA A 44 7.93 -5.56 6.78
C ALA A 44 7.70 -7.08 6.52
N GLY A 45 6.89 -7.76 7.35
CA GLY A 45 6.47 -9.15 7.11
C GLY A 45 5.09 -9.30 6.46
N VAL A 46 4.32 -8.22 6.30
CA VAL A 46 2.97 -8.28 5.70
C VAL A 46 3.00 -8.02 4.19
N GLU A 47 4.03 -7.31 3.69
CA GLU A 47 4.20 -7.05 2.25
C GLU A 47 4.30 -8.34 1.41
N GLN A 48 4.84 -9.42 1.97
CA GLN A 48 4.98 -10.68 1.24
C GLN A 48 3.65 -11.36 0.91
N ARG A 49 2.60 -11.20 1.73
CA ARG A 49 1.33 -11.90 1.51
C ARG A 49 0.53 -11.38 0.31
N TYR A 50 0.74 -10.13 -0.10
CA TYR A 50 0.06 -9.54 -1.26
C TYR A 50 0.95 -9.45 -2.50
N GLY A 51 2.17 -10.02 -2.45
CA GLY A 51 3.09 -10.02 -3.58
C GLY A 51 2.48 -10.62 -4.85
N SER A 52 1.70 -11.71 -4.72
CA SER A 52 0.98 -12.32 -5.84
C SER A 52 -0.11 -11.42 -6.42
N LEU A 53 -0.85 -10.68 -5.58
CA LEU A 53 -1.84 -9.72 -6.04
C LEU A 53 -1.17 -8.56 -6.80
N ARG A 54 -0.05 -8.03 -6.28
CA ARG A 54 0.73 -6.97 -6.95
C ARG A 54 1.24 -7.44 -8.32
N ILE A 55 1.64 -8.70 -8.46
CA ILE A 55 2.01 -9.29 -9.76
C ILE A 55 0.80 -9.35 -10.70
N LEU A 56 -0.35 -9.82 -10.21
CA LEU A 56 -1.59 -9.87 -11.01
C LEU A 56 -2.01 -8.47 -11.49
N LEU A 57 -1.90 -7.45 -10.63
CA LEU A 57 -2.12 -6.04 -10.95
C LEU A 57 -1.22 -5.57 -12.11
N SER A 58 0.07 -5.89 -12.06
CA SER A 58 1.02 -5.57 -13.14
C SER A 58 0.67 -6.29 -14.44
N VAL A 59 0.27 -7.57 -14.37
CA VAL A 59 -0.18 -8.35 -15.53
C VAL A 59 -1.43 -7.74 -16.16
N LEU A 60 -2.41 -7.30 -15.36
CA LEU A 60 -3.62 -6.65 -15.86
C LEU A 60 -3.30 -5.34 -16.61
N ARG A 61 -2.42 -4.52 -16.04
CA ARG A 61 -1.94 -3.27 -16.68
C ARG A 61 -1.20 -3.57 -17.98
N PHE A 62 -0.38 -4.61 -17.99
CA PHE A 62 0.33 -5.06 -19.19
C PHE A 62 -0.63 -5.49 -20.31
N PHE A 63 -1.68 -6.25 -19.99
CA PHE A 63 -2.73 -6.57 -20.96
C PHE A 63 -3.45 -5.32 -21.46
N GLY A 64 -3.72 -4.34 -20.60
CA GLY A 64 -4.26 -3.05 -21.01
C GLY A 64 -3.38 -2.36 -22.07
N ILE A 65 -2.07 -2.31 -21.85
CA ILE A 65 -1.10 -1.74 -22.81
C ILE A 65 -1.10 -2.53 -24.13
N ILE A 66 -1.07 -3.86 -24.07
CA ILE A 66 -1.15 -4.72 -25.28
C ILE A 66 -2.42 -4.43 -26.05
N THR A 67 -3.56 -4.27 -25.37
CA THR A 67 -4.86 -4.06 -26.01
C THR A 67 -4.85 -2.75 -26.81
N VAL A 68 -4.29 -1.68 -26.25
CA VAL A 68 -4.10 -0.40 -26.98
C VAL A 68 -3.14 -0.56 -28.15
N ALA A 69 -2.02 -1.24 -27.95
CA ALA A 69 -1.02 -1.46 -29.00
C ALA A 69 -1.61 -2.24 -30.19
N VAL A 70 -2.37 -3.31 -29.92
CA VAL A 70 -3.07 -4.10 -30.94
C VAL A 70 -4.14 -3.25 -31.63
N GLY A 71 -4.93 -2.47 -30.87
CA GLY A 71 -5.94 -1.58 -31.44
C GLY A 71 -5.34 -0.53 -32.39
N LEU A 72 -4.22 0.09 -32.00
CA LEU A 72 -3.47 1.01 -32.86
C LEU A 72 -2.92 0.31 -34.10
N LEU A 73 -2.33 -0.87 -33.93
CA LEU A 73 -1.77 -1.65 -35.04
C LEU A 73 -2.83 -2.01 -36.07
N VAL A 74 -4.00 -2.49 -35.63
CA VAL A 74 -5.15 -2.79 -36.51
C VAL A 74 -5.67 -1.53 -37.19
N PHE A 75 -5.76 -0.41 -36.46
CA PHE A 75 -6.19 0.87 -37.03
C PHE A 75 -5.27 1.33 -38.16
N PHE A 76 -3.96 1.40 -37.92
CA PHE A 76 -2.99 1.89 -38.91
C PHE A 76 -2.86 0.97 -40.11
N LEU A 77 -2.77 -0.35 -39.89
CA LEU A 77 -2.69 -1.33 -40.98
C LEU A 77 -3.98 -1.39 -41.81
N GLY A 78 -5.13 -1.33 -41.15
CA GLY A 78 -6.43 -1.46 -41.78
C GLY A 78 -6.90 -0.23 -42.56
N THR A 79 -6.58 0.98 -42.09
CA THR A 79 -7.12 2.23 -42.65
C THR A 79 -6.14 3.03 -43.53
N GLY A 80 -4.83 2.86 -43.36
CA GLY A 80 -3.85 3.70 -44.08
C GLY A 80 -2.55 3.02 -44.52
N GLY A 81 -2.26 1.79 -44.07
CA GLY A 81 -0.91 1.23 -44.13
C GLY A 81 -0.61 0.18 -45.21
N GLY A 82 -1.59 -0.45 -45.87
CA GLY A 82 -1.24 -1.42 -46.92
C GLY A 82 -2.34 -2.26 -47.56
N THR A 83 -3.47 -2.52 -46.89
CA THR A 83 -4.55 -3.32 -47.51
C THR A 83 -5.82 -2.51 -47.79
N GLY A 84 -6.13 -1.48 -47.00
CA GLY A 84 -7.31 -0.61 -47.20
C GLY A 84 -8.64 -1.36 -47.10
N GLU A 85 -8.63 -2.58 -46.58
CA GLU A 85 -9.79 -3.48 -46.55
C GLU A 85 -10.83 -3.06 -45.51
N LEU A 86 -10.44 -2.26 -44.52
CA LEU A 86 -11.31 -1.84 -43.43
C LEU A 86 -11.89 -0.44 -43.70
N PRO A 87 -13.24 -0.29 -43.65
CA PRO A 87 -13.88 1.02 -43.69
C PRO A 87 -13.33 1.94 -42.58
N PRO A 88 -13.13 3.24 -42.82
CA PRO A 88 -12.59 4.17 -41.81
C PRO A 88 -13.39 4.17 -40.50
N LEU A 89 -14.72 4.05 -40.60
CA LEU A 89 -15.62 3.96 -39.45
C LEU A 89 -15.40 2.68 -38.63
N ALA A 90 -15.11 1.55 -39.29
CA ALA A 90 -14.82 0.28 -38.61
C ALA A 90 -13.44 0.32 -37.92
N GLY A 91 -12.44 0.91 -38.57
CA GLY A 91 -11.14 1.14 -37.93
C GLY A 91 -11.27 2.01 -36.68
N LEU A 92 -12.02 3.11 -36.77
CA LEU A 92 -12.26 4.01 -35.65
C LEU A 92 -12.97 3.32 -34.48
N SER A 93 -13.99 2.50 -34.76
CA SER A 93 -14.71 1.77 -33.70
C SER A 93 -13.84 0.74 -32.99
N ILE A 94 -12.95 0.04 -33.72
CA ILE A 94 -11.96 -0.88 -33.14
C ILE A 94 -11.00 -0.11 -32.23
N LEU A 95 -10.50 1.04 -32.68
CA LEU A 95 -9.60 1.87 -31.87
C LEU A 95 -10.27 2.33 -30.58
N LEU A 96 -11.48 2.90 -30.66
CA LEU A 96 -12.25 3.32 -29.48
C LEU A 96 -12.55 2.13 -28.55
N GLY A 97 -12.95 0.98 -29.10
CA GLY A 97 -13.22 -0.24 -28.34
C GLY A 97 -11.99 -0.74 -27.59
N SER A 98 -10.81 -0.71 -28.22
CA SER A 98 -9.54 -1.08 -27.60
C SER A 98 -9.16 -0.13 -26.46
N LEU A 99 -9.40 1.18 -26.64
CA LEU A 99 -9.10 2.20 -25.65
C LEU A 99 -10.02 2.08 -24.43
N LEU A 100 -11.32 1.89 -24.67
CA LEU A 100 -12.31 1.67 -23.61
C LEU A 100 -11.97 0.41 -22.81
N SER A 101 -11.64 -0.68 -23.50
CA SER A 101 -11.25 -1.94 -22.86
C SER A 101 -10.00 -1.77 -22.00
N ALA A 102 -9.00 -1.04 -22.49
CA ALA A 102 -7.80 -0.73 -21.72
C ALA A 102 -8.13 0.12 -20.48
N ILE A 103 -8.95 1.17 -20.62
CA ILE A 103 -9.40 1.98 -19.48
C ILE A 103 -10.09 1.11 -18.43
N SER A 104 -10.97 0.19 -18.85
CA SER A 104 -11.63 -0.75 -17.94
C SER A 104 -10.63 -1.64 -17.20
N LEU A 105 -9.64 -2.20 -17.90
CA LEU A 105 -8.58 -3.01 -17.26
C LEU A 105 -7.77 -2.19 -16.25
N PHE A 106 -7.39 -0.95 -16.59
CA PHE A 106 -6.68 -0.06 -15.68
C PHE A 106 -7.53 0.33 -14.47
N ALA A 107 -8.83 0.58 -14.66
CA ALA A 107 -9.76 0.89 -13.58
C ALA A 107 -9.93 -0.29 -12.61
N ILE A 108 -10.10 -1.50 -13.15
CA ILE A 108 -10.20 -2.74 -12.35
C ILE A 108 -8.91 -2.94 -11.54
N ALA A 109 -7.74 -2.78 -12.18
CA ALA A 109 -6.46 -2.83 -11.47
C ALA A 109 -6.37 -1.76 -10.36
N GLY A 110 -6.78 -0.51 -10.64
CA GLY A 110 -6.83 0.55 -9.64
C GLY A 110 -7.72 0.19 -8.44
N MET A 111 -8.90 -0.36 -8.70
CA MET A 111 -9.84 -0.79 -7.67
C MET A 111 -9.24 -1.86 -6.76
N PHE A 112 -8.57 -2.87 -7.31
CA PHE A 112 -7.88 -3.88 -6.50
C PHE A 112 -6.79 -3.28 -5.60
N SER A 113 -6.02 -2.31 -6.11
CA SER A 113 -5.01 -1.62 -5.29
C SER A 113 -5.64 -0.94 -4.08
N VAL A 114 -6.74 -0.21 -4.29
CA VAL A 114 -7.45 0.49 -3.21
C VAL A 114 -8.02 -0.49 -2.19
N LEU A 115 -8.57 -1.61 -2.63
CA LEU A 115 -9.09 -2.64 -1.72
C LEU A 115 -8.00 -3.25 -0.84
N ILE A 116 -6.80 -3.49 -1.39
CA ILE A 116 -5.64 -3.96 -0.60
C ILE A 116 -5.28 -2.92 0.46
N ASP A 117 -5.19 -1.65 0.08
CA ASP A 117 -4.81 -0.57 0.99
C ASP A 117 -5.83 -0.41 2.13
N ILE A 118 -7.13 -0.55 1.82
CA ILE A 118 -8.20 -0.54 2.83
C ILE A 118 -8.07 -1.73 3.78
N GLU A 119 -7.81 -2.93 3.25
CA GLU A 119 -7.65 -4.13 4.07
C GLU A 119 -6.44 -3.99 5.01
N GLU A 120 -5.32 -3.46 4.51
CA GLU A 120 -4.10 -3.25 5.28
C GLU A 120 -4.32 -2.23 6.40
N ASN A 121 -4.95 -1.09 6.09
CA ASN A 121 -5.30 -0.07 7.09
C ASN A 121 -6.26 -0.59 8.15
N THR A 122 -7.23 -1.44 7.77
CA THR A 122 -8.19 -2.02 8.71
C THR A 122 -7.50 -3.00 9.67
N ARG A 123 -6.59 -3.85 9.15
CA ARG A 123 -5.80 -4.77 10.00
C ARG A 123 -4.87 -4.03 10.95
N ALA A 124 -4.22 -2.97 10.48
CA ALA A 124 -3.36 -2.13 11.32
C ALA A 124 -4.18 -1.48 12.45
N SER A 125 -5.35 -0.92 12.12
CA SER A 125 -6.25 -0.30 13.10
C SER A 125 -6.72 -1.29 14.16
N PHE A 126 -7.10 -2.51 13.76
CA PHE A 126 -7.52 -3.55 14.71
C PHE A 126 -6.39 -3.95 15.68
N ARG A 127 -5.15 -4.08 15.20
CA ARG A 127 -4.00 -4.36 16.08
C ARG A 127 -3.76 -3.24 17.09
N VAL A 128 -3.89 -1.98 16.67
CA VAL A 128 -3.76 -0.83 17.59
C VAL A 128 -4.86 -0.85 18.64
N GLN A 129 -6.12 -1.11 18.24
CA GLN A 129 -7.23 -1.23 19.19
C GLN A 129 -7.01 -2.37 20.20
N GLN A 130 -6.53 -3.54 19.75
CA GLN A 130 -6.20 -4.64 20.65
C GLN A 130 -5.08 -4.26 21.63
N MET A 131 -4.02 -3.60 21.17
CA MET A 131 -2.94 -3.13 22.05
C MET A 131 -3.43 -2.14 23.11
N LEU A 132 -4.33 -1.22 22.75
CA LEU A 132 -4.94 -0.29 23.69
C LEU A 132 -5.83 -1.00 24.70
N LEU A 133 -6.60 -2.00 24.26
CA LEU A 133 -7.47 -2.79 25.13
C LEU A 133 -6.66 -3.63 26.13
N ASP A 134 -5.59 -4.28 25.67
CA ASP A 134 -4.69 -5.08 26.51
C ASP A 134 -3.99 -4.20 27.55
N ALA A 135 -3.53 -3.00 27.14
CA ALA A 135 -2.95 -2.01 28.05
C ALA A 135 -3.95 -1.54 29.11
N ALA A 136 -5.20 -1.27 28.73
CA ALA A 136 -6.27 -0.87 29.66
C ALA A 136 -6.65 -1.99 30.65
N GLN A 137 -6.52 -3.26 30.25
CA GLN A 137 -6.76 -4.42 31.10
C GLN A 137 -5.57 -4.75 32.03
N GLY A 138 -4.48 -3.98 32.01
CA GLY A 138 -3.28 -4.25 32.80
C GLY A 138 -2.55 -5.53 32.40
N LYS A 139 -2.91 -6.15 31.27
CA LYS A 139 -2.18 -7.28 30.70
C LYS A 139 -0.97 -6.71 29.98
N GLN A 140 0.22 -6.85 30.57
CA GLN A 140 1.45 -6.58 29.82
C GLN A 140 1.42 -7.39 28.52
N PRO A 141 1.75 -6.78 27.37
CA PRO A 141 1.75 -7.48 26.10
C PRO A 141 2.69 -8.67 26.22
N ARG A 142 2.16 -9.90 26.06
CA ARG A 142 2.98 -11.09 25.90
C ARG A 142 3.91 -10.80 24.73
N ALA A 143 5.18 -10.58 25.04
CA ALA A 143 6.22 -10.42 24.04
C ALA A 143 6.03 -11.54 23.03
N ALA A 144 5.86 -11.17 21.75
CA ALA A 144 5.69 -12.12 20.67
C ALA A 144 6.82 -13.14 20.78
N THR A 145 6.47 -14.36 21.20
CA THR A 145 7.40 -15.46 21.31
C THR A 145 7.95 -15.68 19.92
N THR A 146 9.17 -15.20 19.67
CA THR A 146 9.93 -15.60 18.50
C THR A 146 9.94 -17.12 18.50
N PRO A 147 9.45 -17.79 17.44
CA PRO A 147 9.55 -19.23 17.37
C PRO A 147 11.03 -19.61 17.50
N PRO A 148 11.36 -20.69 18.24
CA PRO A 148 12.73 -21.13 18.35
C PRO A 148 13.24 -21.40 16.95
N VAL A 149 14.36 -20.75 16.61
CA VAL A 149 15.13 -21.06 15.41
C VAL A 149 15.49 -22.54 15.51
N ALA A 150 14.89 -23.36 14.63
CA ALA A 150 15.22 -24.76 14.52
C ALA A 150 16.68 -24.86 14.09
N GLU A 151 17.53 -25.15 15.07
CA GLU A 151 18.94 -25.47 14.91
C GLU A 151 19.05 -26.63 13.94
N THR A 152 19.47 -26.33 12.71
CA THR A 152 19.64 -27.32 11.65
C THR A 152 20.99 -27.99 11.86
N THR A 153 21.00 -29.11 12.58
CA THR A 153 22.15 -30.02 12.66
C THR A 153 22.30 -30.77 11.34
N THR A 154 23.43 -30.49 10.67
CA THR A 154 24.27 -31.33 9.77
C THR A 154 23.60 -32.44 8.96
#